data_AF-A0A2C9L430-F1
#
_entry.id   AF-A0A2C9L430-F1
#
_cell.length_a   1.000
_cell.length_b   1.000
_cell.length_c   1.000
_cell.angle_alpha   90.00
_cell.angle_beta   90.00
_cell.angle_gamma   90.00
#
_symmetry.space_group_name_H-M   'P 1'
#
loop_
_entity.id
_entity.type
_entity.pdbx_description
1 polymer ?
#
loop_
_entity_poly.entity_id
_entity_poly.type
_entity_poly.pdbx_seq_one_letter_code
_entity_poly.pdbx_strand_id
1 'polypeptide(L)'
;VWVDAANQVFFSLGPGFGVLLAFASYNPIHNNVYRDALLTSIINCSTSFFSGFIIFMILGYMSHNTGQPIDEVATEGPGLVFIVYPEAISTLPGATFWAIIFFLMLLTLGLDSS
;
A
#
# COMPACT_ATOMS: atom_id res chain seq x y z
N VAL A 1 3.20 3.89 -19.64
CA VAL A 1 4.02 2.86 -18.96
C VAL A 1 5.27 3.43 -18.30
N TRP A 2 6.27 3.94 -19.04
CA TRP A 2 7.51 4.44 -18.40
C TRP A 2 7.31 5.68 -17.52
N VAL A 3 6.48 6.63 -17.98
CA VAL A 3 6.13 7.83 -17.20
C VAL A 3 5.36 7.45 -15.94
N ASP A 4 4.42 6.50 -16.04
CA ASP A 4 3.63 6.03 -14.90
C ASP A 4 4.51 5.32 -13.86
N ALA A 5 5.45 4.48 -14.33
CA ALA A 5 6.43 3.83 -13.46
C ALA A 5 7.32 4.87 -12.73
N ALA A 6 7.78 5.90 -13.44
CA ALA A 6 8.58 6.97 -12.84
C ALA A 6 7.76 7.74 -11.78
N ASN A 7 6.52 8.09 -12.10
CA ASN A 7 5.62 8.76 -11.14
C ASN A 7 5.35 7.87 -9.92
N GLN A 8 5.07 6.58 -10.12
CA GLN A 8 4.80 5.64 -9.04
C GLN A 8 5.99 5.50 -8.10
N VAL A 9 7.21 5.36 -8.63
CA VAL A 9 8.43 5.29 -7.81
C VAL A 9 8.69 6.61 -7.08
N PHE A 10 8.51 7.75 -7.76
CA PHE A 10 8.72 9.06 -7.17
C PHE A 10 7.76 9.33 -6.00
N PHE A 11 6.45 9.15 -6.20
CA PHE A 11 5.47 9.37 -5.13
C PHE A 11 5.50 8.28 -4.05
N SER A 12 5.94 7.06 -4.38
CA SER A 12 6.06 5.98 -3.38
C SER A 12 7.25 6.19 -2.43
N LEU A 13 8.40 6.67 -2.92
CA LEU A 13 9.58 6.91 -2.08
C LEU A 13 9.63 8.31 -1.46
N GLY A 14 8.91 9.27 -2.05
CA GLY A 14 8.82 10.64 -1.54
C GLY A 14 10.10 11.50 -1.53
N PRO A 15 11.08 11.35 -2.45
CA PRO A 15 12.22 12.27 -2.49
C PRO A 15 11.75 13.68 -2.88
N GLY A 16 12.39 14.70 -2.31
CA GLY A 16 12.12 16.11 -2.65
C GLY A 16 11.01 16.78 -1.86
N PHE A 17 10.25 16.05 -1.02
CA PHE A 17 9.23 16.64 -0.13
C PHE A 17 9.79 17.20 1.20
N GLY A 18 11.10 17.13 1.41
CA GLY A 18 11.76 17.65 2.63
C GLY A 18 11.65 16.75 3.86
N VAL A 19 10.73 15.78 3.88
CA VAL A 19 10.55 14.81 4.99
C VAL A 19 11.82 13.98 5.22
N LEU A 20 12.35 13.35 4.17
CA LEU A 20 13.59 12.55 4.27
C LEU A 20 14.80 13.40 4.69
N LEU A 21 14.84 14.67 4.29
CA LEU A 21 15.89 15.61 4.70
C LEU A 21 15.78 15.93 6.19
N ALA A 22 14.56 16.16 6.69
CA ALA A 22 14.29 16.39 8.10
C ALA A 22 14.62 15.15 8.94
N PHE A 23 14.23 13.94 8.52
CA PHE A 23 14.60 12.71 9.22
C PHE A 23 16.11 12.48 9.22
N ALA A 24 16.79 12.69 8.09
CA ALA A 24 18.23 12.53 8.00
C ALA A 24 19.00 13.57 8.83
N SER A 25 18.44 14.75 9.11
CA SER A 25 19.12 15.78 9.93
C SER A 25 19.24 15.40 11.40
N TYR A 26 18.39 14.47 11.88
CA TYR A 26 18.46 13.92 13.24
C TYR A 26 19.39 12.69 13.34
N ASN A 27 19.96 12.20 12.24
CA ASN A 27 20.87 11.06 12.28
C ASN A 27 22.24 11.43 12.89
N PRO A 28 22.92 10.48 13.56
CA PRO A 28 24.32 10.66 13.92
C PRO A 28 25.20 10.96 12.70
N ILE A 29 26.19 11.85 12.85
CA ILE A 29 27.08 12.31 11.75
C ILE A 29 27.80 11.14 11.04
N HIS A 30 28.11 10.07 11.78
CA HIS A 30 28.78 8.88 11.24
C HIS A 30 27.83 7.71 10.95
N ASN A 31 26.52 7.95 10.85
CA ASN A 31 25.54 6.94 10.46
C ASN A 31 25.70 6.57 8.97
N ASN A 32 25.49 5.30 8.63
CA ASN A 32 25.59 4.82 7.26
C ASN A 32 24.27 5.02 6.49
N VAL A 33 24.00 6.26 6.11
CA VAL A 33 22.78 6.63 5.37
C VAL A 33 22.64 5.92 4.01
N TYR A 34 23.75 5.49 3.40
CA TYR A 34 23.70 4.74 2.14
C TYR A 34 23.01 3.38 2.32
N ARG A 35 23.35 2.66 3.40
CA ARG A 35 22.70 1.39 3.73
C ARG A 35 21.23 1.60 4.07
N ASP A 36 20.91 2.64 4.84
CA ASP A 36 19.53 2.93 5.23
C ASP A 36 18.68 3.28 4.02
N ALA A 37 19.19 4.10 3.10
CA ALA A 37 18.50 4.46 1.87
C ALA A 37 18.20 3.23 0.99
N LEU A 38 19.18 2.33 0.82
CA LEU A 38 18.98 1.09 0.08
C LEU A 38 17.94 0.18 0.75
N LEU A 39 18.04 0.00 2.07
CA LEU A 39 17.14 -0.87 2.82
C LEU A 39 15.70 -0.34 2.78
N THR A 40 15.49 0.95 3.03
CA THR A 40 14.17 1.59 2.98
C THR A 40 13.56 1.47 1.58
N SER A 41 14.36 1.66 0.53
CA SER A 41 13.89 1.51 -0.86
C SER A 41 13.47 0.08 -1.18
N ILE A 42 14.26 -0.91 -0.76
CA ILE A 42 13.95 -2.33 -0.95
C ILE A 42 12.68 -2.71 -0.18
N ILE A 43 12.53 -2.28 1.07
CA ILE A 43 11.36 -2.56 1.90
C ILE A 43 10.12 -1.94 1.26
N ASN A 44 10.18 -0.68 0.83
CA ASN A 44 9.07 -0.02 0.14
C ASN A 44 8.61 -0.82 -1.09
N CYS A 45 9.55 -1.15 -2.00
CA CYS A 45 9.21 -1.93 -3.20
C CYS A 45 8.68 -3.33 -2.87
N SER A 46 9.23 -3.99 -1.86
CA SER A 46 8.79 -5.33 -1.44
C SER A 46 7.38 -5.30 -0.85
N THR A 47 7.07 -4.28 -0.04
CA THR A 47 5.73 -4.06 0.50
C THR A 47 4.72 -3.81 -0.61
N SER A 48 5.04 -2.97 -1.60
CA SER A 48 4.17 -2.73 -2.77
C SER A 48 3.95 -4.00 -3.59
N PHE A 49 5.00 -4.81 -3.77
CA PHE A 49 4.89 -6.08 -4.49
C PHE A 49 4.01 -7.08 -3.74
N PHE A 50 4.20 -7.20 -2.42
CA PHE A 50 3.41 -8.08 -1.57
C PHE A 50 1.94 -7.64 -1.48
N SER A 51 1.68 -6.34 -1.32
CA SER A 51 0.31 -5.80 -1.30
C SER A 51 -0.40 -6.02 -2.64
N GLY A 52 0.32 -5.99 -3.75
CA GLY A 52 -0.19 -6.38 -5.07
C GLY A 52 -0.82 -7.78 -5.06
N PHE A 53 -0.13 -8.79 -4.50
CA PHE A 53 -0.70 -10.14 -4.39
C PHE A 53 -1.98 -10.17 -3.56
N ILE A 54 -2.02 -9.45 -2.44
CA ILE A 54 -3.20 -9.39 -1.57
C ILE A 54 -4.38 -8.75 -2.31
N ILE A 55 -4.15 -7.63 -3.01
CA ILE A 55 -5.16 -6.94 -3.81
C ILE A 55 -5.71 -7.89 -4.89
N PHE A 56 -4.84 -8.48 -5.71
CA PHE A 56 -5.29 -9.35 -6.79
C PHE A 56 -5.95 -10.64 -6.28
N MET A 57 -5.54 -11.16 -5.10
CA MET A 57 -6.21 -12.29 -4.47
C MET A 57 -7.66 -11.96 -4.08
N ILE A 58 -7.90 -10.78 -3.48
CA ILE A 58 -9.23 -10.34 -3.08
C ILE A 58 -10.10 -10.01 -4.31
N LEU A 59 -9.53 -9.34 -5.31
CA LEU A 59 -10.23 -9.06 -6.57
C LEU A 59 -10.62 -10.34 -7.30
N GLY A 60 -9.73 -11.34 -7.34
CA GLY A 60 -10.03 -12.65 -7.92
C GLY A 60 -11.14 -13.38 -7.16
N TYR A 61 -11.12 -13.33 -5.82
CA TYR A 61 -12.19 -13.87 -4.99
C TYR A 61 -13.54 -13.18 -5.27
N MET A 62 -13.55 -11.85 -5.35
CA MET A 62 -14.75 -11.08 -5.67
C MET A 62 -15.29 -11.41 -7.05
N SER A 63 -14.45 -11.39 -8.08
CA SER A 63 -14.83 -11.76 -9.46
C SER A 63 -15.43 -13.16 -9.54
N HIS A 64 -14.87 -14.13 -8.81
CA HIS A 64 -15.41 -15.49 -8.75
C HIS A 64 -16.79 -15.56 -8.09
N ASN A 65 -17.00 -14.81 -7.00
CA ASN A 65 -18.25 -14.84 -6.25
C ASN A 65 -19.39 -14.03 -6.88
N THR A 66 -19.09 -12.87 -7.46
CA THR A 66 -20.10 -12.00 -8.10
C THR A 66 -20.38 -12.39 -9.55
N GLY A 67 -19.52 -13.21 -10.15
CA GLY A 67 -19.58 -13.56 -11.57
C GLY A 67 -19.24 -12.40 -12.51
N GLN A 68 -18.77 -11.26 -11.97
CA GLN A 68 -18.34 -10.10 -12.74
C GLN A 68 -16.90 -10.28 -13.21
N PRO A 69 -16.54 -9.75 -14.39
CA PRO A 69 -15.17 -9.80 -14.88
C PRO A 69 -14.25 -8.93 -14.00
N ILE A 70 -12.96 -9.27 -13.97
CA ILE A 70 -12.01 -8.67 -13.01
C ILE A 70 -11.85 -7.15 -13.18
N ASP A 71 -12.03 -6.63 -14.39
CA ASP A 71 -11.95 -5.22 -14.73
C ASP A 71 -13.14 -4.40 -14.19
N GLU A 72 -14.29 -5.03 -13.94
CA GLU A 72 -15.43 -4.37 -13.28
C GLU A 72 -15.23 -4.25 -11.76
N VAL A 73 -14.53 -5.21 -11.15
CA VAL A 73 -14.23 -5.19 -9.71
C VAL A 73 -12.90 -4.50 -9.38
N ALA A 74 -11.97 -4.43 -10.33
CA ALA A 74 -10.66 -3.78 -10.19
C ALA A 74 -10.78 -2.27 -10.34
N THR A 75 -11.22 -1.60 -9.27
CA THR A 75 -11.18 -0.14 -9.18
C THR A 75 -9.83 0.33 -8.63
N GLU A 76 -9.39 1.53 -9.03
CA GLU A 76 -8.21 2.19 -8.45
C GLU A 76 -8.62 3.22 -7.39
N GLY A 77 -7.70 3.53 -6.47
CA GLY A 77 -7.88 4.59 -5.49
C GLY A 77 -8.81 4.23 -4.32
N PRO A 78 -9.48 5.23 -3.70
CA PRO A 78 -10.28 5.03 -2.48
C PRO A 78 -11.42 4.01 -2.64
N GLY A 79 -11.98 3.86 -3.84
CA GLY A 79 -13.07 2.92 -4.10
C GLY A 79 -12.70 1.46 -3.83
N LEU A 80 -11.47 1.07 -4.18
CA LEU A 80 -10.95 -0.27 -3.90
C LEU A 80 -11.00 -0.57 -2.40
N VAL A 81 -10.47 0.36 -1.62
CA VAL A 81 -10.24 0.22 -0.18
C VAL A 81 -11.53 0.37 0.63
N PHE A 82 -12.46 1.21 0.20
CA PHE A 82 -13.67 1.53 0.97
C PHE A 82 -14.95 0.88 0.46
N ILE A 83 -14.92 0.20 -0.69
CA ILE A 83 -16.09 -0.51 -1.25
C ILE A 83 -15.75 -1.99 -1.44
N VAL A 84 -14.81 -2.30 -2.32
CA VAL A 84 -14.52 -3.67 -2.75
C VAL A 84 -13.94 -4.52 -1.61
N TYR A 85 -12.99 -3.99 -0.86
CA TYR A 85 -12.37 -4.68 0.28
C TYR A 85 -13.37 -4.98 1.42
N PRO A 86 -14.17 -4.01 1.91
CA PRO A 86 -15.19 -4.29 2.92
C PRO A 86 -16.24 -5.30 2.46
N GLU A 87 -16.64 -5.25 1.18
CA GLU A 87 -17.56 -6.23 0.61
C GLU A 87 -16.96 -7.65 0.65
N ALA A 88 -15.70 -7.81 0.21
CA ALA A 88 -15.00 -9.08 0.31
C ALA A 88 -14.86 -9.55 1.77
N ILE A 89 -14.45 -8.67 2.68
CA ILE A 89 -14.27 -8.98 4.11
C ILE A 89 -15.60 -9.42 4.75
N SER A 90 -16.74 -8.86 4.32
CA SER A 90 -18.06 -9.19 4.85
C SER A 90 -18.47 -10.64 4.61
N THR A 91 -17.87 -11.30 3.62
CA THR A 91 -18.13 -12.70 3.27
C THR A 91 -17.31 -13.69 4.09
N LEU A 92 -16.28 -13.23 4.81
CA LEU A 92 -15.38 -14.08 5.58
C LEU A 92 -15.99 -14.43 6.96
N PRO A 93 -15.77 -15.66 7.47
CA PRO A 93 -16.13 -15.97 8.85
C PRO A 93 -15.32 -15.10 9.81
N GLY A 94 -16.00 -14.44 10.75
CA GLY A 94 -15.38 -13.48 11.66
C GLY A 94 -15.09 -12.11 11.02
N ALA A 95 -15.85 -11.71 10.00
CA ALA A 95 -15.72 -10.44 9.26
C ALA A 95 -15.37 -9.21 10.13
N THR A 96 -15.98 -9.07 11.32
CA THR A 96 -15.70 -7.96 12.24
C THR A 96 -14.22 -7.86 12.63
N PHE A 97 -13.56 -8.99 12.91
CA PHE A 97 -12.14 -9.02 13.25
C PHE A 97 -11.29 -8.54 12.06
N TRP A 98 -11.55 -9.08 10.87
CA TRP A 98 -10.84 -8.73 9.64
C TRP A 98 -11.04 -7.25 9.25
N ALA A 99 -12.25 -6.73 9.43
CA ALA A 99 -12.55 -5.32 9.19
C ALA A 99 -11.77 -4.41 10.15
N ILE A 100 -11.72 -4.74 11.45
CA ILE A 100 -10.97 -3.96 12.44
C ILE A 100 -9.49 -3.89 12.06
N ILE A 101 -8.84 -5.02 11.76
CA ILE A 101 -7.42 -5.01 11.41
C ILE A 101 -7.15 -4.28 10.08
N PHE A 102 -8.07 -4.37 9.12
CA PHE A 102 -7.95 -3.70 7.83
C PHE A 102 -8.04 -2.19 7.96
N PHE A 103 -9.06 -1.67 8.68
CA PHE A 103 -9.18 -0.24 8.91
C PHE A 103 -8.10 0.30 9.84
N LEU A 104 -7.63 -0.49 10.81
CA LEU A 104 -6.47 -0.13 11.62
C LEU A 104 -5.21 -0.01 10.75
N MET A 105 -4.97 -0.94 9.83
CA MET A 105 -3.88 -0.87 8.86
C MET A 105 -3.96 0.42 8.03
N LEU A 106 -5.12 0.76 7.47
CA LEU A 106 -5.29 2.00 6.70
C LEU A 106 -5.02 3.25 7.53
N LEU A 107 -5.47 3.26 8.78
CA LEU A 107 -5.19 4.34 9.72
C LEU A 107 -3.69 4.46 9.99
N THR A 108 -2.99 3.34 10.22
CA THR A 108 -1.53 3.36 10.45
C THR A 108 -0.75 3.81 9.21
N LEU A 109 -1.18 3.41 8.00
CA LEU A 109 -0.57 3.88 6.75
C LEU A 109 -0.76 5.38 6.54
N GLY A 110 -1.96 5.89 6.86
CA GLY A 110 -2.24 7.32 6.78
C GLY A 110 -1.46 8.14 7.79
N LEU A 111 -1.36 7.68 9.05
CA LEU A 111 -0.67 8.39 10.12
C LEU A 111 0.85 8.47 9.95
N ASP A 112 1.49 7.42 9.43
CA ASP A 112 2.94 7.42 9.19
C ASP A 112 3.34 8.33 8.01
N SER A 113 2.40 8.54 7.07
CA SER A 113 2.64 9.33 5.86
C SER A 113 2.25 10.81 5.98
N SER A 114 1.57 11.21 7.07
CA SER A 114 1.08 12.57 7.33
C SER A 114 2.01 13.39 8.21
#